data_AF-A0A5U9QV04-F1
#
_entry.id   AF-A0A5U9QV04-F1
#
_cell.length_a   1.000
_cell.length_b   1.000
_cell.length_c   1.000
_cell.angle_alpha   90.00
_cell.angle_beta   90.00
_cell.angle_gamma   90.00
#
_symmetry.space_group_name_H-M   'P 1'
#
loop_
_entity.id
_entity.type
_entity.pdbx_description
1 polymer ?
#
loop_
_entity_poly.entity_id
_entity_poly.type
_entity_poly.pdbx_seq_one_letter_code
_entity_poly.pdbx_strand_id
1 'polypeptide(L)'
;GIRLVSPFAELELPSGVIVAQRHIHMSPLDALILKVSHGDMVSVAIEGDDRGLIFNNVAIRVSPDMRLEMHIDTDEANAAGADNPQAFARLVGPR
;
A
#
# COMPACT_ATOMS: atom_id res chain seq x y z
N GLY A 1 -8.13 -21.39 3.17
CA GLY A 1 -7.89 -21.34 4.62
C GLY A 1 -6.42 -21.41 4.94
N ILE A 2 -6.09 -21.51 6.23
CA ILE A 2 -4.73 -21.68 6.74
C ILE A 2 -4.80 -22.45 8.07
N ARG A 3 -3.73 -23.15 8.43
CA ARG A 3 -3.55 -23.69 9.78
C ARG A 3 -2.57 -22.80 10.54
N LEU A 4 -3.03 -22.21 11.63
CA LEU A 4 -2.21 -21.43 12.55
C LEU A 4 -1.65 -22.39 13.60
N VAL A 5 -0.32 -22.42 13.74
CA VAL A 5 0.35 -23.31 14.69
C VAL A 5 1.19 -22.48 15.64
N SER A 6 1.05 -22.75 16.93
CA SER A 6 1.88 -22.20 18.00
C SER A 6 2.42 -23.34 18.87
N PRO A 7 3.38 -23.08 19.77
CA PRO A 7 3.85 -24.09 20.71
C PRO A 7 2.78 -24.67 21.64
N PHE A 8 1.62 -24.01 21.80
CA PHE A 8 0.59 -24.39 22.76
C PHE A 8 -0.68 -24.98 22.12
N ALA A 9 -0.94 -24.66 20.84
CA ALA A 9 -2.16 -25.08 20.14
C ALA A 9 -2.04 -24.90 18.62
N GLU A 10 -2.93 -25.58 17.89
CA GLU A 10 -3.20 -25.35 16.47
C GLU A 10 -4.67 -25.01 16.21
N LEU A 11 -4.92 -24.21 15.17
CA LEU A 11 -6.25 -23.79 14.73
C LEU A 11 -6.34 -23.82 13.21
N GLU A 12 -7.34 -24.52 12.67
CA GLU A 12 -7.67 -24.45 11.24
C GLU A 12 -8.69 -23.34 10.97
N LEU A 13 -8.34 -22.41 10.09
CA LEU A 13 -9.25 -21.39 9.58
C LEU A 13 -9.69 -21.77 8.17
N PRO A 14 -11.00 -21.97 7.90
CA PRO A 14 -11.47 -22.34 6.57
C PRO A 14 -11.26 -21.20 5.54
N SER A 15 -11.31 -19.95 6.00
CA SER A 15 -11.17 -18.73 5.19
C SER A 15 -10.45 -17.62 5.97
N GLY A 16 -10.15 -16.50 5.30
CA GLY A 16 -9.53 -15.31 5.91
C GLY A 16 -8.11 -14.97 5.42
N VAL A 17 -7.48 -15.85 4.64
CA VAL A 17 -6.21 -15.55 3.97
C VAL A 17 -6.46 -14.65 2.77
N ILE A 18 -5.66 -13.60 2.62
CA ILE A 18 -5.73 -12.64 1.52
C ILE A 18 -4.33 -12.37 0.96
N VAL A 19 -4.27 -11.91 -0.29
CA VAL A 19 -3.13 -11.15 -0.81
C VAL A 19 -3.43 -9.67 -0.51
N ALA A 20 -2.46 -8.95 0.06
CA ALA A 20 -2.67 -7.57 0.44
C ALA A 20 -2.83 -6.70 -0.82
N GLN A 21 -3.97 -6.00 -0.93
CA GLN A 21 -4.14 -5.00 -1.98
C GLN A 21 -3.39 -3.73 -1.58
N ARG A 22 -2.50 -3.24 -2.45
CA ARG A 22 -1.81 -1.95 -2.26
C ARG A 22 -2.75 -0.78 -2.01
N HIS A 23 -2.39 0.08 -1.07
CA HIS A 23 -3.20 1.23 -0.67
C HIS A 23 -2.35 2.32 -0.01
N ILE A 24 -2.90 3.52 0.10
CA ILE A 24 -2.30 4.64 0.83
C ILE A 24 -3.22 4.99 2.00
N HIS A 25 -2.67 4.95 3.22
CA HIS A 25 -3.28 5.55 4.39
C HIS A 25 -3.04 7.06 4.39
N MET A 26 -4.05 7.84 4.78
CA MET A 26 -3.97 9.29 4.85
C MET A 26 -4.80 9.82 6.02
N SER A 27 -4.32 10.90 6.66
CA SER A 27 -5.20 11.73 7.49
C SER A 27 -6.15 12.55 6.61
N PRO A 28 -7.27 13.09 7.14
CA PRO A 28 -8.14 14.00 6.37
C PRO A 28 -7.40 15.23 5.83
N LEU A 29 -6.39 15.72 6.54
CA LEU A 29 -5.57 16.85 6.10
C LEU A 29 -4.68 16.47 4.91
N ASP A 30 -4.02 15.30 4.97
CA ASP A 30 -3.20 14.81 3.86
C ASP A 30 -4.04 14.61 2.60
N ALA A 31 -5.22 14.00 2.73
CA ALA A 31 -6.15 13.80 1.64
C ALA A 31 -6.60 15.14 1.01
N LEU A 32 -6.87 16.15 1.83
CA LEU A 32 -7.19 17.51 1.36
C LEU A 32 -6.03 18.16 0.61
N ILE A 33 -4.80 18.09 1.15
CA ILE A 33 -3.59 18.64 0.53
C ILE A 33 -3.30 17.98 -0.81
N LEU A 34 -3.44 16.65 -0.86
CA LEU A 34 -3.18 15.83 -2.04
C LEU A 34 -4.37 15.77 -3.02
N LYS A 35 -5.50 16.39 -2.65
CA LYS A 35 -6.73 16.49 -3.45
C LYS A 35 -7.30 15.13 -3.86
N VAL A 36 -7.33 14.20 -2.90
CA VAL A 36 -7.93 12.86 -3.04
C VAL A 36 -8.94 12.62 -1.92
N SER A 37 -9.83 11.65 -2.13
CA SER A 37 -10.88 11.27 -1.18
C SER A 37 -10.76 9.80 -0.77
N HIS A 38 -11.38 9.45 0.36
CA HIS A 38 -11.52 8.06 0.76
C HIS A 38 -12.21 7.24 -0.34
N GLY A 39 -11.64 6.09 -0.70
CA GLY A 39 -12.18 5.20 -1.72
C GLY A 39 -11.73 5.52 -3.15
N ASP A 40 -10.99 6.61 -3.37
CA ASP A 40 -10.43 6.90 -4.69
C ASP A 40 -9.39 5.83 -5.09
N MET A 41 -9.30 5.60 -6.41
CA MET A 41 -8.28 4.75 -7.01
C MET A 41 -7.30 5.65 -7.77
N VAL A 42 -6.03 5.64 -7.36
CA VAL A 42 -4.99 6.49 -7.94
C VAL A 42 -3.89 5.66 -8.59
N SER A 43 -2.98 6.34 -9.28
CA SER A 43 -1.72 5.77 -9.74
C SER A 43 -0.56 6.38 -8.97
N VAL A 44 0.43 5.57 -8.62
CA VAL A 44 1.61 5.98 -7.84
C VAL A 44 2.86 5.59 -8.59
N ALA A 45 3.73 6.55 -8.86
CA ALA A 45 5.08 6.31 -9.35
C ALA A 45 6.00 6.07 -8.16
N ILE A 46 6.80 5.00 -8.23
CA ILE A 46 7.97 4.81 -7.36
C ILE A 46 9.20 5.18 -8.20
N GLU A 47 9.97 6.15 -7.72
CA GLU A 47 11.10 6.77 -8.40
C GLU A 47 12.34 6.73 -7.49
N GLY A 48 13.54 6.99 -8.02
CA GLY A 48 14.79 7.02 -7.24
C GLY A 48 15.67 5.76 -7.34
N ASP A 49 15.21 4.75 -8.09
CA ASP A 49 15.92 3.51 -8.42
C ASP A 49 15.71 3.14 -9.90
N ASP A 50 16.61 2.34 -10.48
CA ASP A 50 16.51 1.85 -11.87
C ASP A 50 15.30 0.94 -12.10
N ARG A 51 14.71 0.40 -11.02
CA ARG A 51 13.49 -0.41 -11.04
C ARG A 51 12.20 0.42 -10.92
N GLY A 52 12.28 1.74 -11.07
CA GLY A 52 11.14 2.64 -10.99
C GLY A 52 9.98 2.21 -11.88
N LEU A 53 8.76 2.30 -11.36
CA LEU A 53 7.53 1.87 -12.04
C LEU A 53 6.30 2.64 -11.56
N ILE A 54 5.17 2.44 -12.24
CA ILE A 54 3.89 3.01 -11.84
C ILE A 54 2.92 1.90 -11.43
N PHE A 55 2.49 1.93 -10.18
CA PHE A 55 1.37 1.13 -9.69
C PHE A 55 0.06 1.81 -10.03
N ASN A 56 -0.74 1.19 -10.90
CA ASN A 56 -2.13 1.59 -11.12
C ASN A 56 -3.06 0.98 -10.05
N ASN A 57 -4.25 1.57 -9.89
CA ASN A 57 -5.30 1.08 -9.00
C ASN A 57 -4.82 0.92 -7.55
N VAL A 58 -4.21 1.97 -7.00
CA VAL A 58 -3.86 2.07 -5.57
C VAL A 58 -5.02 2.72 -4.83
N ALA A 59 -5.56 2.05 -3.81
CA ALA A 59 -6.72 2.55 -3.07
C ALA A 59 -6.33 3.61 -2.04
N ILE A 60 -7.10 4.70 -1.95
CA ILE A 60 -6.96 5.71 -0.90
C ILE A 60 -7.84 5.35 0.30
N ARG A 61 -7.23 5.31 1.50
CA ARG A 61 -7.92 5.08 2.77
C ARG A 61 -7.66 6.26 3.69
N VAL A 62 -8.71 7.04 3.94
CA VAL A 62 -8.66 8.21 4.83
C VAL A 62 -9.31 7.89 6.17
N SER A 63 -8.62 8.20 7.27
CA SER A 63 -9.14 8.16 8.64
C SER A 63 -8.36 9.14 9.54
N PRO A 64 -8.96 9.75 10.59
CA PRO A 64 -8.22 10.56 11.56
C PRO A 64 -7.08 9.81 12.29
N ASP A 65 -7.17 8.48 12.38
CA ASP A 65 -6.17 7.63 13.03
C ASP A 65 -5.05 7.15 12.10
N MET A 66 -5.04 7.60 10.84
CA MET A 66 -4.08 7.21 9.81
C MET A 66 -3.02 8.28 9.58
N ARG A 67 -1.83 7.83 9.19
CA ARG A 67 -0.72 8.68 8.73
C ARG A 67 -0.48 8.46 7.25
N LEU A 68 0.08 9.46 6.58
CA LEU A 68 0.45 9.36 5.18
C LEU A 68 1.51 8.26 4.97
N GLU A 69 1.09 7.12 4.45
CA GLU A 69 1.97 5.99 4.15
C GLU A 69 1.38 5.13 3.03
N MET A 70 2.23 4.61 2.14
CA MET A 70 1.82 3.63 1.14
C MET A 70 2.17 2.22 1.62
N HIS A 71 1.18 1.33 1.64
CA HIS A 71 1.36 -0.10 1.91
C HIS A 71 1.37 -0.86 0.59
N ILE A 72 2.45 -1.59 0.38
CA ILE A 72 2.67 -2.57 -0.69
C ILE A 72 3.25 -3.83 -0.05
N ASP A 73 3.08 -4.99 -0.69
CA ASP A 73 3.69 -6.22 -0.19
C ASP A 73 5.18 -6.33 -0.57
N THR A 74 5.85 -7.37 -0.09
CA THR A 74 7.27 -7.60 -0.33
C THR A 74 7.60 -7.79 -1.81
N ASP A 75 6.72 -8.44 -2.58
CA ASP A 75 6.97 -8.70 -4.00
C ASP A 75 6.82 -7.41 -4.81
N GLU A 76 5.84 -6.57 -4.48
CA GLU A 76 5.67 -5.23 -5.03
C GLU A 76 6.85 -4.31 -4.67
N ALA A 77 7.29 -4.29 -3.41
CA ALA A 77 8.43 -3.49 -2.98
C ALA A 77 9.72 -3.90 -3.70
N ASN A 78 9.98 -5.21 -3.77
CA ASN A 78 11.10 -5.75 -4.54
C ASN A 78 10.98 -5.36 -6.01
N ALA A 79 9.81 -5.52 -6.63
CA ALA A 79 9.58 -5.19 -8.04
C ALA A 79 9.96 -3.74 -8.37
N ALA A 80 9.63 -2.81 -7.48
CA ALA A 80 9.82 -1.37 -7.65
C ALA A 80 11.15 -0.81 -7.10
N GLY A 81 12.00 -1.64 -6.48
CA GLY A 81 13.22 -1.17 -5.81
C GLY A 81 12.94 -0.22 -4.63
N ALA A 82 11.81 -0.42 -3.93
CA ALA A 82 11.33 0.49 -2.90
C ALA A 82 12.13 0.43 -1.58
N ASP A 83 13.03 -0.53 -1.44
CA ASP A 83 13.98 -0.65 -0.34
C ASP A 83 15.23 0.24 -0.50
N ASN A 84 15.42 0.83 -1.69
CA ASN A 84 16.48 1.81 -1.92
C ASN A 84 16.25 3.07 -1.07
N PRO A 85 17.25 3.57 -0.30
CA PRO A 85 17.10 4.77 0.51
C PRO A 85 16.74 6.06 -0.26
N GLN A 86 16.96 6.07 -1.58
CA GLN A 86 16.60 7.18 -2.45
C GLN A 86 15.21 7.02 -3.08
N ALA A 87 14.54 5.88 -2.84
CA ALA A 87 13.22 5.63 -3.36
C ALA A 87 12.20 6.60 -2.74
N PHE A 88 11.36 7.21 -3.58
CA PHE A 88 10.24 8.01 -3.13
C PHE A 88 9.00 7.75 -3.99
N ALA A 89 7.83 7.95 -3.38
CA ALA A 89 6.54 7.75 -4.02
C ALA A 89 5.92 9.10 -4.42
N ARG A 90 5.31 9.14 -5.60
CA ARG A 90 4.63 10.33 -6.13
C ARG A 90 3.27 9.95 -6.69
N LEU A 91 2.21 10.65 -6.25
CA LEU A 91 0.91 10.55 -6.88
C LEU A 91 1.02 11.02 -8.34
N VAL A 92 0.58 10.17 -9.25
CA VAL A 92 0.49 10.53 -10.68
C VAL A 92 -0.85 11.25 -10.84
N GLY A 93 -0.78 12.56 -11.10
CA GLY A 93 -1.98 13.36 -11.35
C GLY A 93 -2.78 12.85 -12.56
N PRO A 94 -4.06 13.24 -12.68
CA PRO A 94 -4.81 12.97 -13.90
C PRO A 94 -4.05 13.56 -15.09
N ARG A 95 -3.98 12.80 -16.19
CA ARG A 95 -3.57 13.36 -17.49
C ARG A 95 -4.56 14.43 -17.93
#